data_AF-A0A1H8RY82-F1
#
_entry.id   AF-A0A1H8RY82-F1
#
_cell.length_a   1.000
_cell.length_b   1.000
_cell.length_c   1.000
_cell.angle_alpha   90.00
_cell.angle_beta   90.00
_cell.angle_gamma   90.00
#
_symmetry.space_group_name_H-M   'P 1'
#
loop_
_entity.id
_entity.type
_entity.pdbx_description
1 polymer ?
#
loop_
_entity_poly.entity_id
_entity_poly.type
_entity_poly.pdbx_seq_one_letter_code
_entity_poly.pdbx_strand_id
1 'polypeptide(L)'
;MGPYDEYDWRSYDLSEMTEEQRENFKRLLAYRKESANRPPEQRLTDANLPSNRRFLPIFNTFIRSAFPATLDPGEFASLDQLEAAAATLFNPDANSAQILRKGFESLRSLAVDDEQMHTLQYAISCLLMVAMSSETDRVSAAADRERDQLKGITARNQAISLTTDRARAIAADLWEQDEEQLIRIGDMAQRVWSVMIDEGLSEHMPEQADRLKVWIKPVAPAYATKGGRAKKPPRT
;
A
#
# COMPACT_ATOMS: atom_id res chain seq x y z
N MET A 1 -25.01 18.57 -11.59
CA MET A 1 -23.74 18.36 -10.89
C MET A 1 -23.37 16.89 -10.99
N GLY A 2 -22.22 16.56 -11.56
CA GLY A 2 -21.72 15.18 -11.59
C GLY A 2 -21.27 14.72 -10.20
N PRO A 3 -21.10 13.41 -9.96
CA PRO A 3 -20.74 12.87 -8.64
C PRO A 3 -19.33 13.26 -8.13
N TYR A 4 -18.59 14.08 -8.90
CA TYR A 4 -17.21 14.50 -8.61
C TYR A 4 -17.00 16.01 -8.78
N ASP A 5 -18.06 16.81 -8.83
CA ASP A 5 -17.97 18.28 -8.97
C ASP A 5 -17.34 18.96 -7.73
N GLU A 6 -17.30 18.26 -6.59
CA GLU A 6 -16.57 18.70 -5.38
C GLU A 6 -15.05 18.78 -5.58
N TYR A 7 -14.50 18.18 -6.64
CA TYR A 7 -13.06 18.26 -6.94
C TYR A 7 -12.74 19.23 -8.10
N ASP A 8 -13.71 20.04 -8.56
CA ASP A 8 -13.40 21.14 -9.48
C ASP A 8 -12.94 22.36 -8.68
N TRP A 9 -11.67 22.73 -8.83
CA TRP A 9 -11.09 23.89 -8.15
C TRP A 9 -11.81 25.19 -8.48
N ARG A 10 -12.51 25.27 -9.62
CA ARG A 10 -13.30 26.44 -10.01
C ARG A 10 -14.52 26.68 -9.13
N SER A 11 -14.92 25.67 -8.35
CA SER A 11 -16.01 25.77 -7.39
C SER A 11 -15.62 26.49 -6.09
N TYR A 12 -14.33 26.87 -5.95
CA TYR A 12 -13.79 27.50 -4.76
C TYR A 12 -13.35 28.93 -5.06
N ASP A 13 -13.63 29.84 -4.13
CA ASP A 13 -13.03 31.18 -4.17
C ASP A 13 -11.58 31.09 -3.69
N LEU A 14 -10.66 31.36 -4.62
CA LEU A 14 -9.21 31.32 -4.39
C LEU A 14 -8.58 32.71 -4.57
N SER A 15 -9.39 33.76 -4.51
CA SER A 15 -8.93 35.15 -4.70
C SER A 15 -7.87 35.56 -3.67
N GLU A 16 -8.04 35.12 -2.43
CA GLU A 16 -7.15 35.37 -1.29
C GLU A 16 -5.90 34.47 -1.24
N MET A 17 -5.75 33.52 -2.17
CA MET A 17 -4.59 32.64 -2.24
C MET A 17 -3.48 33.22 -3.13
N THR A 18 -2.23 33.04 -2.71
CA THR A 18 -1.07 33.26 -3.58
C THR A 18 -1.10 32.30 -4.78
N GLU A 19 -0.35 32.62 -5.83
CA GLU A 19 -0.28 31.76 -7.02
C GLU A 19 0.25 30.35 -6.70
N GLU A 20 1.27 30.26 -5.84
CA GLU A 20 1.80 28.98 -5.37
C GLU A 20 0.76 28.18 -4.57
N GLN A 21 0.01 28.84 -3.69
CA GLN A 21 -1.07 28.20 -2.93
C GLN A 21 -2.19 27.69 -3.83
N ARG A 22 -2.59 28.48 -4.84
CA ARG A 22 -3.57 28.07 -5.84
C ARG A 22 -3.12 26.84 -6.61
N GLU A 23 -1.86 26.79 -7.04
CA GLU A 23 -1.33 25.63 -7.76
C GLU A 23 -1.27 24.38 -6.87
N ASN A 24 -0.85 24.52 -5.61
CA ASN A 24 -0.87 23.41 -4.65
C ASN A 24 -2.29 22.90 -4.39
N PHE A 25 -3.26 23.80 -4.21
CA PHE A 25 -4.67 23.44 -4.04
C PHE A 25 -5.25 22.73 -5.27
N LYS A 26 -4.95 23.24 -6.48
CA LYS A 26 -5.34 22.58 -7.74
C LYS A 26 -4.75 21.18 -7.86
N ARG A 27 -3.47 20.99 -7.52
CA ARG A 27 -2.81 19.67 -7.54
C ARG A 27 -3.47 18.70 -6.58
N LEU A 28 -3.78 19.15 -5.35
CA LEU A 28 -4.49 18.35 -4.36
C LEU A 28 -5.85 17.89 -4.87
N LEU A 29 -6.65 18.80 -5.44
CA LEU A 29 -7.97 18.48 -6.00
C LEU A 29 -7.87 17.58 -7.24
N ALA A 30 -6.90 17.81 -8.12
CA ALA A 30 -6.67 16.96 -9.29
C ALA A 30 -6.29 15.52 -8.89
N TYR A 31 -5.38 15.37 -7.92
CA TYR A 31 -5.01 14.08 -7.36
C TYR A 31 -6.21 13.35 -6.74
N ARG A 32 -7.08 14.09 -6.03
CA ARG A 32 -8.30 13.54 -5.44
C ARG A 32 -9.32 13.14 -6.50
N LYS A 33 -9.53 13.96 -7.52
CA LYS A 33 -10.39 13.65 -8.66
C LYS A 33 -9.92 12.39 -9.39
N GLU A 34 -8.61 12.28 -9.64
CA GLU A 34 -8.01 11.11 -10.26
C GLU A 34 -8.18 9.86 -9.39
N SER A 35 -7.92 9.97 -8.09
CA SER A 35 -8.14 8.89 -7.12
C SER A 35 -9.61 8.46 -7.02
N ALA A 36 -10.54 9.41 -7.09
CA ALA A 36 -11.99 9.18 -7.00
C ALA A 36 -12.56 8.52 -8.27
N ASN A 37 -11.94 8.78 -9.43
CA ASN A 37 -12.28 8.20 -10.73
C ASN A 37 -11.69 6.81 -10.96
N ARG A 38 -10.83 6.29 -10.07
CA ARG A 38 -10.30 4.92 -10.19
C ARG A 38 -11.42 3.88 -10.03
N PRO A 39 -11.35 2.73 -10.74
CA PRO A 39 -12.25 1.61 -10.54
C PRO A 39 -12.38 1.24 -9.05
N PRO A 40 -13.58 0.85 -8.56
CA PRO A 40 -13.79 0.53 -7.15
C PRO A 40 -12.79 -0.49 -6.59
N GLU A 41 -12.42 -1.49 -7.38
CA GLU A 41 -11.46 -2.52 -7.01
C GLU A 41 -10.05 -1.94 -6.80
N GLN A 42 -9.61 -1.03 -7.68
CA GLN A 42 -8.33 -0.33 -7.52
C GLN A 42 -8.33 0.61 -6.33
N ARG A 43 -9.46 1.30 -6.05
CA ARG A 43 -9.59 2.14 -4.84
C ARG A 43 -9.46 1.32 -3.56
N LEU A 44 -10.03 0.12 -3.52
CA LEU A 44 -9.88 -0.80 -2.40
C LEU A 44 -8.43 -1.31 -2.27
N THR A 45 -7.76 -1.63 -3.37
CA THR A 45 -6.34 -2.01 -3.35
C THR A 45 -5.47 -0.85 -2.84
N ASP A 46 -5.68 0.37 -3.36
CA ASP A 46 -4.94 1.55 -2.96
C ASP A 46 -5.18 1.91 -1.49
N ALA A 47 -6.42 1.85 -1.01
CA ALA A 47 -6.75 2.10 0.40
C ALA A 47 -6.07 1.10 1.34
N ASN A 48 -5.77 -0.12 0.85
CA ASN A 48 -5.11 -1.17 1.61
C ASN A 48 -3.57 -1.10 1.57
N LEU A 49 -2.99 -0.20 0.78
CA LEU A 49 -1.55 0.03 0.79
C LEU A 49 -1.07 0.46 2.18
N PRO A 50 0.03 -0.10 2.72
CA PRO A 50 0.53 0.22 4.05
C PRO A 50 0.64 1.72 4.33
N SER A 51 1.14 2.50 3.36
CA SER A 51 1.25 3.96 3.48
C SER A 51 -0.13 4.62 3.63
N ASN A 52 -1.10 4.25 2.80
CA ASN A 52 -2.46 4.79 2.86
C ASN A 52 -3.20 4.38 4.14
N ARG A 53 -3.03 3.14 4.61
CA ARG A 53 -3.65 2.66 5.86
C ARG A 53 -3.21 3.45 7.09
N ARG A 54 -1.95 3.89 7.10
CA ARG A 54 -1.39 4.71 8.19
C ARG A 54 -1.84 6.17 8.08
N PHE A 55 -1.88 6.71 6.87
CA PHE A 55 -2.14 8.12 6.64
C PHE A 55 -3.61 8.51 6.65
N LEU A 56 -4.51 7.70 6.07
CA LEU A 56 -5.93 8.05 5.93
C LEU A 56 -6.62 8.41 7.25
N PRO A 57 -6.40 7.69 8.38
CA PRO A 57 -6.96 8.09 9.67
C PRO A 57 -6.47 9.47 10.13
N ILE A 58 -5.18 9.77 9.93
CA ILE A 58 -4.57 11.06 10.28
C ILE A 58 -5.18 12.18 9.44
N PHE A 59 -5.23 11.97 8.12
CA PHE A 59 -5.84 12.91 7.17
C PHE A 59 -7.30 13.22 7.53
N ASN A 60 -8.12 12.18 7.72
CA ASN A 60 -9.54 12.35 8.01
C ASN A 60 -9.78 13.09 9.33
N THR A 61 -8.98 12.76 10.35
CA THR A 61 -9.05 13.41 11.67
C THR A 61 -8.61 14.87 11.57
N PHE A 62 -7.52 15.15 10.85
CA PHE A 62 -7.05 16.51 10.59
C PHE A 62 -8.10 17.35 9.87
N ILE A 63 -8.67 16.85 8.76
CA ILE A 63 -9.67 17.59 7.99
C ILE A 63 -10.89 17.90 8.85
N ARG A 64 -11.37 16.94 9.65
CA ARG A 64 -12.49 17.17 10.55
C ARG A 64 -12.19 18.25 11.60
N SER A 65 -10.96 18.31 12.10
CA SER A 65 -10.55 19.29 13.11
C SER A 65 -10.30 20.67 12.50
N ALA A 66 -9.57 20.76 11.38
CA ALA A 66 -9.21 22.02 10.75
C ALA A 66 -10.32 22.62 9.88
N PHE A 67 -11.27 21.80 9.40
CA PHE A 67 -12.37 22.19 8.54
C PHE A 67 -13.68 21.51 8.96
N PRO A 68 -14.21 21.84 10.16
CA PRO A 68 -15.49 21.32 10.58
C PRO A 68 -16.59 21.70 9.59
N ALA A 69 -17.47 20.74 9.28
CA ALA A 69 -18.57 20.92 8.32
C ALA A 69 -19.61 21.99 8.73
N THR A 70 -19.48 22.53 9.94
CA THR A 70 -20.35 23.56 10.52
C THR A 70 -19.82 24.98 10.36
N LEU A 71 -18.64 25.18 9.76
CA LEU A 71 -18.10 26.53 9.52
C LEU A 71 -18.87 27.21 8.40
N ASP A 72 -19.27 28.46 8.65
CA ASP A 72 -19.80 29.31 7.60
C ASP A 72 -18.70 29.67 6.59
N PRO A 73 -19.05 29.96 5.32
CA PRO A 73 -18.07 30.42 4.33
C PRO A 73 -17.35 31.69 4.83
N GLY A 74 -16.04 31.60 5.04
CA GLY A 74 -15.21 32.69 5.56
C GLY A 74 -14.87 32.57 7.05
N GLU A 75 -15.43 31.61 7.77
CA GLU A 75 -15.00 31.28 9.13
C GLU A 75 -13.82 30.31 9.13
N PHE A 76 -12.86 30.57 10.01
CA PHE A 76 -11.71 29.71 10.24
C PHE A 76 -11.96 28.82 11.47
N ALA A 77 -11.30 27.66 11.49
CA ALA A 77 -11.26 26.83 12.68
C ALA A 77 -10.69 27.63 13.86
N SER A 78 -11.26 27.40 15.06
CA SER A 78 -10.77 28.01 16.28
C SER A 78 -9.34 27.58 16.59
N LEU A 79 -8.62 28.35 17.42
CA LEU A 79 -7.26 27.95 17.81
C LEU A 79 -7.20 26.59 18.52
N ASP A 80 -8.26 26.21 19.24
CA ASP A 80 -8.35 24.88 19.87
C ASP A 80 -8.49 23.77 18.83
N GLN A 81 -9.29 24.01 17.79
CA GLN A 81 -9.46 23.11 16.66
C GLN A 81 -8.16 22.98 15.85
N LEU A 82 -7.46 24.09 15.62
CA LEU A 82 -6.16 24.11 14.95
C LEU A 82 -5.07 23.44 15.78
N GLU A 83 -5.08 23.59 17.11
CA GLU A 83 -4.19 22.86 18.02
C GLU A 83 -4.44 21.35 17.94
N ALA A 84 -5.70 20.92 17.96
CA ALA A 84 -6.07 19.51 17.80
C ALA A 84 -5.68 18.95 16.43
N ALA A 85 -5.85 19.74 15.36
CA ALA A 85 -5.41 19.38 14.02
C ALA A 85 -3.88 19.24 13.95
N ALA A 86 -3.14 20.17 14.55
CA ALA A 86 -1.68 20.12 14.63
C ALA A 86 -1.21 18.88 15.42
N ALA A 87 -1.83 18.59 16.56
CA ALA A 87 -1.50 17.41 17.36
C ALA A 87 -1.75 16.10 16.58
N THR A 88 -2.83 16.06 15.79
CA THR A 88 -3.14 14.92 14.92
C THR A 88 -2.09 14.77 13.82
N LEU A 89 -1.76 15.85 13.11
CA LEU A 89 -0.86 15.85 11.97
C LEU A 89 0.58 15.51 12.38
N PHE A 90 1.08 16.13 13.45
CA PHE A 90 2.45 15.94 13.88
C PHE A 90 2.65 14.71 14.78
N ASN A 91 1.56 14.15 15.31
CA ASN A 91 1.56 13.02 16.25
C ASN A 91 2.69 13.12 17.29
N PRO A 92 2.75 14.23 18.06
CA PRO A 92 3.89 14.53 18.90
C PRO A 92 4.00 13.54 20.07
N ASP A 93 5.23 13.25 20.49
CA ASP A 93 5.46 12.58 21.77
C ASP A 93 5.06 13.49 22.96
N ALA A 94 5.12 12.97 24.19
CA ALA A 94 4.68 13.70 25.37
C ALA A 94 5.40 15.05 25.57
N ASN A 95 6.68 15.14 25.21
CA ASN A 95 7.46 16.37 25.35
C ASN A 95 7.08 17.38 24.26
N SER A 96 7.02 16.91 23.01
CA SER A 96 6.64 17.71 21.85
C SER A 96 5.20 18.21 21.95
N ALA A 97 4.30 17.44 22.58
CA ALA A 97 2.93 17.85 22.85
C ALA A 97 2.84 19.03 23.83
N GLN A 98 3.72 19.07 24.85
CA GLN A 98 3.81 20.22 25.75
C GLN A 98 4.36 21.45 25.04
N ILE A 99 5.35 21.28 24.15
CA ILE A 99 5.89 22.37 23.33
C ILE A 99 4.80 22.93 22.41
N LEU A 100 4.05 22.05 21.74
CA LEU A 100 2.95 22.43 20.86
C LEU A 100 1.90 23.25 21.62
N ARG A 101 1.45 22.76 22.78
CA ARG A 101 0.48 23.46 23.63
C ARG A 101 0.97 24.84 24.05
N LYS A 102 2.20 24.95 24.55
CA LYS A 102 2.80 26.24 24.92
C LYS A 102 2.93 27.20 23.74
N GLY A 103 3.22 26.66 22.54
CA GLY A 103 3.23 27.43 21.30
C GLY A 103 1.86 28.05 21.02
N PHE A 104 0.80 27.25 21.07
CA PHE A 104 -0.57 27.74 20.87
C PHE A 104 -1.02 28.69 21.99
N GLU A 105 -0.66 28.46 23.26
CA GLU A 105 -0.89 29.41 24.36
C GLU A 105 -0.21 30.76 24.10
N SER A 106 1.02 30.75 23.58
CA SER A 106 1.75 31.97 23.23
C SER A 106 1.12 32.69 22.04
N LEU A 107 0.61 31.95 21.05
CA LEU A 107 -0.10 32.54 19.91
C LEU A 107 -1.41 33.20 20.36
N ARG A 108 -2.17 32.55 21.27
CA ARG A 108 -3.39 33.13 21.86
C ARG A 108 -3.12 34.47 22.55
N SER A 109 -1.99 34.62 23.25
CA SER A 109 -1.67 35.86 23.97
C SER A 109 -1.23 37.01 23.08
N LEU A 110 -0.91 36.75 21.80
CA LEU A 110 -0.54 37.77 20.82
C LEU A 110 -1.75 38.49 20.20
N ALA A 111 -2.93 37.85 20.21
CA ALA A 111 -4.14 38.47 19.68
C ALA A 111 -4.81 39.33 20.76
N VAL A 112 -4.81 40.65 20.59
CA VAL A 112 -5.48 41.59 21.50
C VAL A 112 -6.92 41.92 21.11
N ASP A 113 -7.33 41.55 19.90
CA ASP A 113 -8.68 41.75 19.37
C ASP A 113 -9.08 40.60 18.41
N ASP A 114 -10.34 40.62 17.98
CA ASP A 114 -10.91 39.59 17.10
C ASP A 114 -10.29 39.60 15.69
N GLU A 115 -9.89 40.77 15.17
CA GLU A 115 -9.26 40.88 13.84
C GLU A 115 -7.90 40.19 13.81
N GLN A 116 -7.08 40.42 14.84
CA GLN A 116 -5.79 39.73 15.00
C GLN A 116 -5.99 38.23 15.25
N MET A 117 -7.02 37.86 16.02
CA MET A 117 -7.36 36.45 16.24
C MET A 117 -7.70 35.75 14.92
N HIS A 118 -8.52 36.36 14.07
CA HIS A 118 -8.84 35.83 12.75
C HIS A 118 -7.60 35.74 11.84
N THR A 119 -6.76 36.78 11.84
CA THR A 119 -5.51 36.78 11.06
C THR A 119 -4.59 35.62 11.50
N LEU A 120 -4.49 35.39 12.80
CA LEU A 120 -3.70 34.32 13.38
C LEU A 120 -4.26 32.92 13.03
N GLN A 121 -5.59 32.74 13.15
CA GLN A 121 -6.27 31.51 12.75
C GLN A 121 -6.04 31.20 11.27
N TYR A 122 -6.16 32.21 10.40
CA TYR A 122 -5.89 32.07 8.97
C TYR A 122 -4.44 31.63 8.71
N ALA A 123 -3.46 32.32 9.31
CA ALA A 123 -2.04 32.01 9.13
C ALA A 123 -1.70 30.58 9.57
N ILE A 124 -2.21 30.15 10.72
CA ILE A 124 -2.00 28.78 11.23
C ILE A 124 -2.69 27.75 10.34
N SER A 125 -3.91 28.02 9.89
CA SER A 125 -4.64 27.15 8.96
C SER A 125 -3.83 26.94 7.67
N CYS A 126 -3.26 28.00 7.11
CA CYS A 126 -2.39 27.93 5.93
C CYS A 126 -1.14 27.07 6.18
N LEU A 127 -0.45 27.28 7.31
CA LEU A 127 0.74 26.49 7.66
C LEU A 127 0.41 25.00 7.82
N LEU A 128 -0.69 24.68 8.50
CA LEU A 128 -1.13 23.30 8.70
C LEU A 128 -1.55 22.65 7.38
N MET A 129 -2.18 23.40 6.47
CA MET A 129 -2.51 22.91 5.13
C MET A 129 -1.28 22.60 4.29
N VAL A 130 -0.25 23.46 4.34
CA VAL A 130 1.02 23.21 3.66
C VAL A 130 1.70 21.95 4.23
N ALA A 131 1.72 21.81 5.55
CA ALA A 131 2.28 20.63 6.21
C ALA A 131 1.52 19.35 5.81
N MET A 132 0.18 19.39 5.80
CA MET A 132 -0.66 18.27 5.36
C MET A 132 -0.47 17.93 3.88
N SER A 133 -0.35 18.94 3.01
CA SER A 133 -0.09 18.73 1.58
C SER A 133 1.25 18.04 1.38
N SER A 134 2.31 18.51 2.06
CA SER A 134 3.63 17.89 1.98
C SER A 134 3.61 16.42 2.45
N GLU A 135 2.83 16.10 3.48
CA GLU A 135 2.72 14.72 3.95
C GLU A 135 1.89 13.86 2.98
N THR A 136 0.84 14.43 2.39
CA THR A 136 0.07 13.78 1.33
C THR A 136 0.95 13.41 0.14
N ASP A 137 1.84 14.31 -0.29
CA ASP A 137 2.76 14.06 -1.40
C ASP A 137 3.74 12.92 -1.06
N ARG A 138 4.28 12.91 0.16
CA ARG A 138 5.18 11.84 0.64
C ARG A 138 4.49 10.49 0.67
N VAL A 139 3.27 10.44 1.20
CA VAL A 139 2.46 9.22 1.28
C VAL A 139 2.09 8.74 -0.11
N SER A 140 1.74 9.63 -1.03
CA SER A 140 1.43 9.28 -2.42
C SER A 140 2.65 8.67 -3.12
N ALA A 141 3.82 9.30 -2.98
CA ALA A 141 5.08 8.76 -3.52
C ALA A 141 5.49 7.43 -2.86
N ALA A 142 5.14 7.19 -1.60
CA ALA A 142 5.36 5.90 -0.94
C ALA A 142 4.37 4.83 -1.44
N ALA A 143 3.09 5.18 -1.58
CA ALA A 143 2.05 4.31 -2.11
C ALA A 143 2.37 3.88 -3.56
N ASP A 144 2.90 4.78 -4.39
CA ASP A 144 3.34 4.45 -5.75
C ASP A 144 4.48 3.42 -5.76
N ARG A 145 5.47 3.59 -4.89
CA ARG A 145 6.57 2.62 -4.71
C ARG A 145 6.06 1.27 -4.23
N GLU A 146 5.15 1.26 -3.26
CA GLU A 146 4.51 0.03 -2.76
C GLU A 146 3.73 -0.68 -3.89
N ARG A 147 2.99 0.09 -4.70
CA ARG A 147 2.25 -0.46 -5.85
C ARG A 147 3.19 -1.11 -6.86
N ASP A 148 4.31 -0.46 -7.18
CA ASP A 148 5.28 -1.01 -8.13
C ASP A 148 5.99 -2.26 -7.59
N GLN A 149 6.27 -2.32 -6.28
CA GLN A 149 6.77 -3.53 -5.63
C GLN A 149 5.76 -4.68 -5.70
N LEU A 150 4.47 -4.40 -5.46
CA LEU A 150 3.41 -5.40 -5.56
C LEU A 150 3.27 -5.97 -6.97
N LYS A 151 3.42 -5.13 -8.02
CA LYS A 151 3.46 -5.62 -9.41
C LYS A 151 4.58 -6.65 -9.61
N GLY A 152 5.78 -6.36 -9.08
CA GLY A 152 6.92 -7.29 -9.13
C GLY A 152 6.67 -8.61 -8.40
N ILE A 153 6.06 -8.55 -7.21
CA ILE A 153 5.70 -9.75 -6.44
C ILE A 153 4.63 -10.58 -7.19
N THR A 154 3.61 -9.93 -7.74
CA THR A 154 2.55 -10.63 -8.50
C THR A 154 3.13 -11.28 -9.75
N ALA A 155 3.97 -10.58 -10.52
CA ALA A 155 4.64 -11.15 -11.69
C ALA A 155 5.51 -12.36 -11.32
N ARG A 156 6.30 -12.25 -10.23
CA ARG A 156 7.09 -13.36 -9.70
C ARG A 156 6.21 -14.54 -9.30
N ASN A 157 5.11 -14.31 -8.59
CA ASN A 157 4.19 -15.37 -8.16
C ASN A 157 3.54 -16.07 -9.36
N GLN A 158 3.19 -15.33 -10.41
CA GLN A 158 2.70 -15.90 -11.66
C GLN A 158 3.76 -16.78 -12.33
N ALA A 159 5.00 -16.31 -12.42
CA ALA A 159 6.11 -17.09 -12.98
C ALA A 159 6.38 -18.37 -12.18
N ILE A 160 6.34 -18.30 -10.85
CA ILE A 160 6.44 -19.47 -9.96
C ILE A 160 5.26 -20.43 -10.20
N SER A 161 4.03 -19.92 -10.39
CA SER A 161 2.86 -20.77 -10.68
C SER A 161 3.02 -21.53 -12.00
N LEU A 162 3.41 -20.84 -13.08
CA LEU A 162 3.65 -21.46 -14.39
C LEU A 162 4.76 -22.52 -14.30
N THR A 163 5.83 -22.21 -13.57
CA THR A 163 6.96 -23.13 -13.33
C THR A 163 6.51 -24.34 -12.50
N THR A 164 5.62 -24.14 -11.53
CA THR A 164 5.01 -25.19 -10.71
C THR A 164 4.13 -26.11 -11.57
N ASP A 165 3.32 -25.55 -12.47
CA ASP A 165 2.46 -26.33 -13.35
C ASP A 165 3.27 -27.12 -14.37
N ARG A 166 4.37 -26.54 -14.89
CA ARG A 166 5.32 -27.28 -15.72
C ARG A 166 5.97 -28.44 -14.97
N ALA A 167 6.40 -28.23 -13.73
CA ALA A 167 6.95 -29.29 -12.88
C ALA A 167 5.94 -30.45 -12.67
N ARG A 168 4.66 -30.12 -12.50
CA ARG A 168 3.59 -31.11 -12.35
C ARG A 168 3.35 -31.91 -13.64
N ALA A 169 3.35 -31.24 -14.79
CA ALA A 169 3.23 -31.92 -16.08
C ALA A 169 4.37 -32.94 -16.29
N ILE A 170 5.62 -32.52 -16.09
CA ILE A 170 6.79 -33.41 -16.20
C ILE A 170 6.68 -34.58 -15.22
N ALA A 171 6.28 -34.33 -13.98
CA ALA A 171 6.13 -35.38 -12.98
C ALA A 171 5.04 -36.40 -13.36
N ALA A 172 3.91 -35.93 -13.90
CA ALA A 172 2.82 -36.78 -14.35
C ALA A 172 3.28 -37.69 -15.48
N ASP A 173 3.94 -37.13 -16.51
CA ASP A 173 4.46 -37.88 -17.65
C ASP A 173 5.48 -38.95 -17.22
N LEU A 174 6.38 -38.61 -16.29
CA LEU A 174 7.39 -39.53 -15.77
C LEU A 174 6.81 -40.63 -14.89
N TRP A 175 5.73 -40.36 -14.14
CA TRP A 175 5.05 -41.39 -13.34
C TRP A 175 4.18 -42.31 -14.19
N GLU A 176 3.60 -41.81 -15.27
CA GLU A 176 2.88 -42.65 -16.24
C GLU A 176 3.81 -43.69 -16.89
N GLN A 177 5.08 -43.33 -17.08
CA GLN A 177 6.13 -44.22 -17.57
C GLN A 177 6.70 -45.18 -16.50
N ASP A 178 6.34 -45.01 -15.21
CA ASP A 178 6.79 -45.86 -14.11
C ASP A 178 5.88 -47.09 -13.94
N GLU A 179 5.88 -47.97 -14.94
CA GLU A 179 5.05 -49.18 -14.98
C GLU A 179 5.30 -50.10 -13.77
N GLU A 180 6.54 -50.16 -13.28
CA GLU A 180 6.95 -50.95 -12.12
C GLU A 180 6.64 -50.28 -10.77
N GLN A 181 6.12 -49.05 -10.77
CA GLN A 181 5.75 -48.27 -9.58
C GLN A 181 6.88 -48.11 -8.55
N LEU A 182 8.10 -47.88 -9.04
CA LEU A 182 9.31 -47.81 -8.24
C LEU A 182 9.67 -46.38 -7.81
N ILE A 183 9.26 -45.37 -8.59
CA ILE A 183 9.68 -43.98 -8.41
C ILE A 183 8.85 -43.33 -7.30
N ARG A 184 9.48 -43.16 -6.14
CA ARG A 184 8.89 -42.41 -5.01
C ARG A 184 9.03 -40.90 -5.25
N ILE A 185 8.22 -40.12 -4.54
CA ILE A 185 8.18 -38.65 -4.67
C ILE A 185 9.54 -37.96 -4.53
N GLY A 186 10.46 -38.53 -3.73
CA GLY A 186 11.80 -37.97 -3.60
C GLY A 186 12.67 -38.14 -4.84
N ASP A 187 12.64 -39.33 -5.44
CA ASP A 187 13.37 -39.61 -6.67
C ASP A 187 12.74 -38.88 -7.87
N MET A 188 11.41 -38.77 -7.89
CA MET A 188 10.71 -37.99 -8.91
C MET A 188 11.11 -36.51 -8.85
N ALA A 189 11.20 -35.93 -7.65
CA ALA A 189 11.61 -34.54 -7.49
C ALA A 189 13.02 -34.27 -8.06
N GLN A 190 13.96 -35.21 -7.94
CA GLN A 190 15.29 -35.11 -8.53
C GLN A 190 15.24 -35.17 -10.06
N ARG A 191 14.44 -36.08 -10.64
CA ARG A 191 14.28 -36.21 -12.09
C ARG A 191 13.63 -34.97 -12.70
N VAL A 192 12.54 -34.50 -12.11
CA VAL A 192 11.84 -33.27 -12.54
C VAL A 192 12.78 -32.07 -12.43
N TRP A 193 13.55 -31.96 -11.35
CA TRP A 193 14.52 -30.87 -11.19
C TRP A 193 15.56 -30.87 -12.31
N SER A 194 16.14 -32.02 -12.66
CA SER A 194 17.09 -32.12 -13.77
C SER A 194 16.47 -31.65 -15.10
N VAL A 195 15.28 -32.16 -15.45
CA VAL A 195 14.59 -31.78 -16.70
C VAL A 195 14.29 -30.29 -16.76
N MET A 196 13.84 -29.70 -15.64
CA MET A 196 13.54 -28.27 -15.60
C MET A 196 14.78 -27.38 -15.70
N ILE A 197 15.94 -27.82 -15.18
CA ILE A 197 17.22 -27.13 -15.41
C ILE A 197 17.58 -27.16 -16.90
N ASP A 198 17.41 -28.32 -17.55
CA ASP A 198 17.68 -28.48 -18.99
C ASP A 198 16.73 -27.63 -19.86
N GLU A 199 15.49 -27.40 -19.39
CA GLU A 199 14.52 -26.48 -20.00
C GLU A 199 14.80 -24.99 -19.71
N GLY A 200 15.83 -24.66 -18.93
CA GLY A 200 16.20 -23.28 -18.61
C GLY A 200 15.30 -22.58 -17.58
N LEU A 201 14.55 -23.33 -16.78
CA LEU A 201 13.59 -22.79 -15.80
C LEU A 201 14.21 -22.50 -14.42
N SER A 202 15.54 -22.54 -14.32
CA SER A 202 16.29 -22.46 -13.06
C SER A 202 16.00 -21.21 -12.22
N GLU A 203 15.68 -20.08 -12.86
CA GLU A 203 15.44 -18.78 -12.19
C GLU A 203 14.26 -18.82 -11.20
N HIS A 204 13.23 -19.60 -11.50
CA HIS A 204 12.01 -19.66 -10.70
C HIS A 204 11.88 -20.95 -9.89
N MET A 205 12.90 -21.82 -9.97
CA MET A 205 12.95 -23.07 -9.24
C MET A 205 13.48 -22.90 -7.81
N PRO A 206 13.11 -23.79 -6.87
CA PRO A 206 13.80 -23.90 -5.60
C PRO A 206 15.27 -24.30 -5.81
N GLU A 207 16.16 -23.75 -4.99
CA GLU A 207 17.60 -24.07 -4.98
C GLU A 207 17.89 -25.56 -4.74
N GLN A 208 16.94 -26.28 -4.12
CA GLN A 208 17.09 -27.69 -3.78
C GLN A 208 15.95 -28.51 -4.38
N ALA A 209 16.32 -29.57 -5.11
CA ALA A 209 15.38 -30.53 -5.69
C ALA A 209 14.39 -31.09 -4.67
N ASP A 210 14.81 -31.24 -3.41
CA ASP A 210 13.97 -31.76 -2.34
C ASP A 210 12.72 -30.91 -2.06
N ARG A 211 12.76 -29.61 -2.36
CA ARG A 211 11.61 -28.70 -2.21
C ARG A 211 10.56 -28.87 -3.32
N LEU A 212 10.93 -29.42 -4.48
CA LEU A 212 9.96 -29.72 -5.56
C LEU A 212 8.92 -30.78 -5.15
N LYS A 213 9.20 -31.59 -4.12
CA LYS A 213 8.24 -32.56 -3.59
C LYS A 213 6.89 -31.89 -3.30
N VAL A 214 6.88 -30.67 -2.75
CA VAL A 214 5.66 -29.93 -2.44
C VAL A 214 4.88 -29.56 -3.71
N TRP A 215 5.59 -29.23 -4.79
CA TRP A 215 5.00 -28.80 -6.05
C TRP A 215 4.34 -29.94 -6.82
N ILE A 216 4.99 -31.10 -6.83
CA ILE A 216 4.55 -32.28 -7.59
C ILE A 216 3.63 -33.22 -6.79
N LYS A 217 3.58 -33.09 -5.45
CA LYS A 217 2.71 -33.91 -4.59
C LYS A 217 1.24 -33.96 -5.05
N PRO A 218 0.60 -32.87 -5.53
CA PRO A 218 -0.79 -32.92 -5.97
C PRO A 218 -1.07 -33.87 -7.13
N VAL A 219 -0.07 -34.19 -7.96
CA VAL A 219 -0.19 -35.12 -9.09
C VAL A 219 0.44 -36.48 -8.81
N ALA A 220 0.93 -36.70 -7.58
CA ALA A 220 1.61 -37.94 -7.21
C ALA A 220 0.62 -39.11 -7.07
N PRO A 221 0.86 -40.26 -7.71
CA PRO A 221 0.05 -41.44 -7.53
C PRO A 221 0.16 -41.99 -6.10
N ALA A 222 -0.86 -42.73 -5.65
CA ALA A 222 -0.96 -43.19 -4.27
C ALA A 222 0.25 -44.04 -3.80
N TYR A 223 0.88 -44.79 -4.71
CA TYR A 223 2.10 -45.53 -4.37
C TYR A 223 3.27 -44.57 -4.08
N ALA A 224 3.45 -43.51 -4.86
CA ALA A 224 4.61 -42.63 -4.78
C ALA A 224 4.65 -41.72 -3.53
N THR A 225 3.50 -41.53 -2.87
CA THR A 225 3.35 -40.67 -1.67
C THR A 225 3.76 -41.35 -0.36
N LYS A 226 3.91 -42.69 -0.35
CA LYS A 226 4.36 -43.42 0.84
C LYS A 226 5.81 -43.05 1.16
N GLY A 227 6.03 -42.50 2.36
CA GLY A 227 7.38 -42.22 2.86
C GLY A 227 8.19 -43.51 3.00
N GLY A 228 9.39 -43.54 2.41
CA GLY A 228 10.30 -44.68 2.48
C GLY A 228 11.21 -44.77 1.25
N ARG A 229 12.43 -45.28 1.43
CA ARG A 229 13.37 -45.55 0.33
C ARG A 229 12.81 -46.71 -0.51
N ALA A 230 12.84 -46.60 -1.84
CA ALA A 230 12.51 -47.72 -2.72
C ALA A 230 13.32 -48.97 -2.32
N LYS A 231 12.68 -50.15 -2.29
CA LYS A 231 13.41 -51.41 -2.06
C LYS A 231 14.43 -51.56 -3.20
N LYS A 232 15.70 -51.81 -2.85
CA LYS A 232 16.71 -52.15 -3.86
C LYS A 232 16.21 -53.38 -4.63
N PRO A 233 16.25 -53.39 -5.96
CA PRO A 233 15.99 -54.61 -6.71
C PRO A 233 17.04 -55.67 -6.32
N PRO A 234 16.66 -56.96 -6.24
CA PRO A 234 17.61 -58.03 -5.95
C PRO A 234 18.68 -58.06 -7.04
N ARG A 235 19.95 -58.14 -6.63
CA ARG A 235 21.05 -58.39 -7.56
C ARG A 235 20.91 -59.82 -8.08
N THR A 236 20.53 -59.96 -9.34
CA THR A 236 20.76 -61.17 -10.15
C THR A 236 22.19 -61.20 -10.64
#